data_AF-A0A917B0K6-F1
#
_entry.id   AF-A0A917B0K6-F1
#
_cell.length_a   1.000
_cell.length_b   1.000
_cell.length_c   1.000
_cell.angle_alpha   90.00
_cell.angle_beta   90.00
_cell.angle_gamma   90.00
#
_symmetry.space_group_name_H-M   'P 1'
#
loop_
_entity.id
_entity.type
_entity.pdbx_description
1 polymer ?
#
loop_
_entity_poly.entity_id
_entity_poly.type
_entity_poly.pdbx_seq_one_letter_code
_entity_poly.pdbx_strand_id
1 'polypeptide(L)'
;MSSLRALALAALCAVVLSLTVTACSAPAAPAPDAPQYTPASTSTLAGRWIVSDSYNSPDQPYLQFEHDGTWKGSDGCNNATGTWSMDTAGVLTTTSGPQTRIYCDGAQLPLYLIDSASARYDGTNLTLVGHDGKELVTLHHPTSTQTPVPQGTQVAVGLWTGVENGRQRLLQLSLANDGTVTGNDGCNDFTSTWRFAEDGSISFSKLAITTRTCEGVVTWLSGASSAVLDGTTMVIRSQYGAQLGTLTYHGEPTSN
;
A
#
# COMPACT_ATOMS: atom_id res chain seq x y z
N MET A 1 16.07 -93.52 -17.83
CA MET A 1 17.53 -93.70 -17.65
C MET A 1 18.23 -92.98 -18.79
N SER A 2 19.37 -92.35 -18.50
CA SER A 2 20.21 -91.46 -19.33
C SER A 2 19.77 -90.00 -19.42
N SER A 3 20.63 -88.99 -19.33
CA SER A 3 21.72 -88.64 -18.39
C SER A 3 22.32 -87.34 -18.92
N LEU A 4 22.62 -86.42 -18.00
CA LEU A 4 23.60 -85.31 -18.06
C LEU A 4 23.48 -84.16 -19.10
N ARG A 5 23.10 -83.00 -18.55
CA ARG A 5 23.80 -81.70 -18.52
C ARG A 5 24.96 -81.43 -19.51
N ALA A 6 24.87 -80.30 -20.22
CA ALA A 6 26.01 -79.48 -20.64
C ALA A 6 25.73 -78.00 -20.31
N LEU A 7 26.58 -77.40 -19.47
CA LEU A 7 26.75 -75.95 -19.32
C LEU A 7 27.64 -75.45 -20.47
N ALA A 8 27.33 -74.29 -21.05
CA ALA A 8 28.29 -73.48 -21.79
C ALA A 8 28.02 -71.98 -21.57
N LEU A 9 29.12 -71.23 -21.52
CA LEU A 9 29.34 -69.91 -20.96
C LEU A 9 28.70 -68.73 -21.72
N ALA A 10 28.32 -67.74 -20.91
CA ALA A 10 28.43 -66.29 -21.07
C ALA A 10 28.79 -65.68 -22.44
N ALA A 11 27.91 -64.78 -22.92
CA ALA A 11 28.30 -63.56 -23.63
C ALA A 11 27.44 -62.40 -23.11
N LEU A 12 28.07 -61.57 -22.27
CA LEU A 12 27.53 -60.34 -21.71
C LEU A 12 27.66 -59.24 -22.77
N CYS A 13 26.63 -58.98 -23.56
CA CYS A 13 26.55 -57.75 -24.36
C CYS A 13 25.62 -56.77 -23.64
N ALA A 14 26.22 -55.94 -22.79
CA ALA A 14 25.56 -54.79 -22.20
C ALA A 14 25.21 -53.79 -23.31
N VAL A 15 23.95 -53.77 -23.73
CA VAL A 15 23.40 -52.68 -24.52
C VAL A 15 23.24 -51.49 -23.57
N VAL A 16 24.23 -50.60 -23.57
CA VAL A 16 24.10 -49.28 -22.92
C VAL A 16 23.18 -48.46 -23.82
N LEU A 17 21.89 -48.50 -23.52
CA LEU A 17 20.90 -47.61 -24.13
C LEU A 17 21.05 -46.24 -23.45
N SER A 18 21.83 -45.36 -24.05
CA SER A 18 22.00 -43.97 -23.61
C SER A 18 20.66 -43.22 -23.80
N LEU A 19 19.77 -43.30 -22.81
CA LEU A 19 18.61 -42.43 -22.71
C LEU A 19 19.10 -41.01 -22.39
N THR A 20 19.24 -40.18 -23.42
CA THR A 20 19.32 -38.73 -23.23
C THR A 20 17.91 -38.26 -22.86
N VAL A 21 17.60 -38.25 -21.57
CA VAL A 21 16.40 -37.58 -21.06
C VAL A 21 16.64 -36.08 -21.18
N THR A 22 16.30 -35.51 -22.33
CA THR A 22 16.09 -34.07 -22.45
C THR A 22 14.83 -33.76 -21.66
N ALA A 23 14.97 -33.55 -20.36
CA ALA A 23 13.91 -33.01 -19.53
C ALA A 23 13.67 -31.56 -19.97
N CYS A 24 12.82 -31.37 -20.98
CA CYS A 24 12.12 -30.11 -21.13
C CYS A 24 11.29 -29.96 -19.86
N SER A 25 11.77 -29.13 -18.93
CA SER A 25 10.95 -28.60 -17.83
C SER A 25 9.84 -27.77 -18.48
N ALA A 26 8.75 -28.42 -18.87
CA ALA A 26 7.52 -27.72 -19.18
C ALA A 26 7.11 -26.95 -17.90
N PRO A 27 6.71 -25.67 -18.00
CA PRO A 27 6.11 -25.01 -16.85
C PRO A 27 4.96 -25.87 -16.37
N ALA A 28 4.98 -26.24 -15.08
CA ALA A 28 3.95 -27.06 -14.48
C ALA A 28 2.59 -26.45 -14.81
N ALA A 29 1.65 -27.27 -15.31
CA ALA A 29 0.28 -26.83 -15.49
C ALA A 29 -0.24 -26.31 -14.12
N PRO A 30 -0.86 -25.12 -14.07
CA PRO A 30 -1.37 -24.60 -12.80
C PRO A 30 -2.36 -25.62 -12.21
N ALA A 31 -2.17 -25.96 -10.93
CA ALA A 31 -3.02 -26.91 -10.25
C ALA A 31 -4.47 -26.39 -10.24
N PRO A 32 -5.46 -27.23 -10.58
CA PRO A 32 -6.87 -26.81 -10.71
C PRO A 32 -7.51 -26.33 -9.39
N ASP A 33 -6.85 -26.58 -8.26
CA ASP A 33 -7.27 -26.13 -6.91
C ASP A 33 -6.29 -25.13 -6.27
N ALA A 34 -5.40 -24.50 -7.06
CA ALA A 34 -4.63 -23.35 -6.57
C ALA A 34 -5.62 -22.22 -6.21
N PRO A 35 -5.61 -21.71 -4.97
CA PRO A 35 -6.61 -20.73 -4.56
C PRO A 35 -6.51 -19.50 -5.45
N GLN A 36 -7.67 -19.05 -5.95
CA GLN A 36 -7.80 -17.84 -6.76
C GLN A 36 -7.49 -16.63 -5.87
N TYR A 37 -6.23 -16.29 -5.71
CA TYR A 37 -5.83 -15.04 -5.09
C TYR A 37 -5.89 -13.94 -6.15
N THR A 38 -6.40 -12.77 -5.78
CA THR A 38 -6.00 -11.53 -6.47
C THR A 38 -4.59 -11.20 -6.02
N PRO A 39 -3.56 -11.24 -6.90
CA PRO A 39 -2.27 -10.67 -6.57
C PRO A 39 -2.49 -9.25 -6.09
N ALA A 40 -1.89 -8.89 -4.97
CA ALA A 40 -1.86 -7.49 -4.61
C ALA A 40 -1.17 -6.72 -5.75
N SER A 41 -1.65 -5.53 -6.07
CA SER A 41 -0.96 -4.65 -7.03
C SER A 41 0.00 -3.72 -6.30
N THR A 42 0.82 -2.99 -7.05
CA THR A 42 1.60 -1.90 -6.47
C THR A 42 0.72 -0.85 -5.75
N SER A 43 -0.53 -0.68 -6.18
CA SER A 43 -1.49 0.20 -5.51
C SER A 43 -2.12 -0.42 -4.25
N THR A 44 -2.10 -1.75 -4.12
CA THR A 44 -2.73 -2.45 -2.99
C THR A 44 -1.77 -2.64 -1.82
N LEU A 45 -0.49 -2.87 -2.11
CA LEU A 45 0.54 -2.97 -1.06
C LEU A 45 0.84 -1.62 -0.42
N ALA A 46 0.78 -0.55 -1.20
CA ALA A 46 1.13 0.79 -0.75
C ALA A 46 0.30 1.21 0.47
N GLY A 47 0.97 1.79 1.46
CA GLY A 47 0.34 2.18 2.72
C GLY A 47 1.01 1.54 3.94
N ARG A 48 0.47 1.89 5.12
CA ARG A 48 0.93 1.40 6.42
C ARG A 48 0.14 0.16 6.83
N TRP A 49 0.87 -0.83 7.31
CA TRP A 49 0.36 -2.11 7.79
C TRP A 49 0.90 -2.40 9.18
N ILE A 50 0.05 -2.88 10.07
CA ILE A 50 0.39 -3.26 11.44
C ILE A 50 -0.18 -4.63 11.79
N VAL A 51 0.39 -5.26 12.81
CA VAL A 51 -0.15 -6.46 13.46
C VAL A 51 -1.25 -6.09 14.44
N SER A 52 -2.22 -6.99 14.64
CA SER A 52 -3.33 -6.80 15.60
C SER A 52 -2.91 -6.98 17.05
N ASP A 53 -1.86 -7.77 17.29
CA ASP A 53 -1.34 -8.00 18.62
C ASP A 53 -0.65 -6.74 19.17
N SER A 54 -0.80 -6.54 20.48
CA SER A 54 -0.07 -5.54 21.25
C SER A 54 1.20 -6.15 21.84
N TYR A 55 2.28 -5.38 21.84
CA TYR A 55 3.61 -5.84 22.28
C TYR A 55 4.18 -4.90 23.35
N ASN A 56 5.08 -5.41 24.19
CA ASN A 56 5.85 -4.59 25.13
C ASN A 56 7.13 -4.04 24.49
N SER A 57 6.98 -3.45 23.30
CA SER A 57 8.02 -2.74 22.56
C SER A 57 7.85 -1.22 22.71
N PRO A 58 8.92 -0.43 22.53
CA PRO A 58 8.84 1.03 22.51
C PRO A 58 7.82 1.56 21.50
N ASP A 59 7.79 0.96 20.31
CA ASP A 59 6.91 1.34 19.20
C ASP A 59 6.03 0.17 18.76
N GLN A 60 4.90 0.47 18.12
CA GLN A 60 4.08 -0.53 17.41
C GLN A 60 4.84 -1.05 16.17
N PRO A 61 5.03 -2.38 16.01
CA PRO A 61 5.58 -2.95 14.79
C PRO A 61 4.76 -2.59 13.55
N TYR A 62 5.44 -2.22 12.47
CA TYR A 62 4.78 -1.80 11.23
C TYR A 62 5.60 -2.12 9.96
N LEU A 63 4.91 -2.15 8.83
CA LEU A 63 5.48 -2.01 7.49
C LEU A 63 4.80 -0.82 6.79
N GLN A 64 5.57 -0.04 6.04
CA GLN A 64 5.11 1.08 5.24
C GLN A 64 5.66 0.89 3.83
N PHE A 65 4.78 0.64 2.86
CA PHE A 65 5.16 0.55 1.45
C PHE A 65 4.85 1.88 0.76
N GLU A 66 5.83 2.42 0.07
CA GLU A 66 5.70 3.63 -0.73
C GLU A 66 5.48 3.27 -2.20
N HIS A 67 4.70 4.10 -2.90
CA HIS A 67 4.38 3.90 -4.33
C HIS A 67 5.61 3.96 -5.25
N ASP A 68 6.73 4.52 -4.78
CA ASP A 68 8.00 4.60 -5.52
C ASP A 68 8.83 3.30 -5.44
N GLY A 69 8.30 2.25 -4.82
CA GLY A 69 8.99 0.98 -4.64
C GLY A 69 9.95 0.97 -3.46
N THR A 70 9.89 1.96 -2.56
CA THR A 70 10.60 1.91 -1.28
C THR A 70 9.70 1.41 -0.15
N TRP A 71 10.28 0.85 0.91
CA TRP A 71 9.54 0.52 2.12
C TRP A 71 10.34 0.86 3.38
N LYS A 72 9.61 1.08 4.47
CA LYS A 72 10.13 1.24 5.84
C LYS A 72 9.41 0.27 6.76
N GLY A 73 10.09 -0.23 7.77
CA GLY A 73 9.46 -1.12 8.74
C GLY A 73 10.12 -1.05 10.09
N SER A 74 9.39 -1.52 11.10
CA SER A 74 9.91 -1.67 12.46
C SER A 74 9.41 -2.96 13.07
N ASP A 75 10.26 -3.60 13.86
CA ASP A 75 9.88 -4.70 14.74
C ASP A 75 9.42 -4.23 16.13
N GLY A 76 9.35 -2.91 16.35
CA GLY A 76 8.99 -2.26 17.60
C GLY A 76 10.19 -1.62 18.32
N CYS A 77 11.43 -1.98 18.01
CA CYS A 77 12.64 -1.34 18.56
C CYS A 77 13.76 -1.13 17.53
N ASN A 78 13.75 -1.88 16.43
CA ASN A 78 14.67 -1.73 15.31
C ASN A 78 13.90 -1.29 14.08
N ASN A 79 14.48 -0.37 13.32
CA ASN A 79 13.94 0.05 12.04
C ASN A 79 14.75 -0.57 10.91
N ALA A 80 14.07 -0.88 9.82
CA ALA A 80 14.66 -1.32 8.56
C ALA A 80 14.02 -0.56 7.40
N THR A 81 14.75 -0.43 6.31
CA THR A 81 14.27 0.16 5.06
C THR A 81 14.79 -0.63 3.89
N GLY A 82 14.14 -0.52 2.75
CA GLY A 82 14.60 -1.16 1.52
C GLY A 82 13.72 -0.85 0.34
N THR A 83 13.80 -1.71 -0.68
CA THR A 83 12.95 -1.62 -1.87
C THR A 83 12.04 -2.82 -1.99
N TRP A 84 10.94 -2.64 -2.69
CA TRP A 84 10.00 -3.70 -3.03
C TRP A 84 9.52 -3.54 -4.47
N SER A 85 9.18 -4.66 -5.10
CA SER A 85 8.46 -4.71 -6.36
C SER A 85 7.57 -5.95 -6.36
N MET A 86 6.53 -5.91 -7.19
CA MET A 86 5.68 -7.07 -7.42
C MET A 86 5.46 -7.26 -8.91
N ASP A 87 5.63 -8.50 -9.37
CA ASP A 87 5.34 -8.84 -10.77
C ASP A 87 3.86 -9.18 -11.00
N THR A 88 3.50 -9.40 -12.27
CA THR A 88 2.12 -9.72 -12.66
C THR A 88 1.63 -11.08 -12.17
N ALA A 89 2.54 -11.95 -11.70
CA ALA A 89 2.21 -13.23 -11.10
C ALA A 89 2.05 -13.12 -9.57
N GLY A 90 2.24 -11.93 -8.99
CA GLY A 90 2.14 -11.69 -7.54
C GLY A 90 3.40 -12.05 -6.77
N VAL A 91 4.54 -12.24 -7.45
CA VAL A 91 5.82 -12.49 -6.78
C VAL A 91 6.30 -11.18 -6.18
N LEU A 92 6.48 -11.18 -4.86
CA LEU A 92 7.02 -10.07 -4.10
C LEU A 92 8.54 -10.19 -4.05
N THR A 93 9.25 -9.18 -4.55
CA THR A 93 10.71 -9.07 -4.42
C THR A 93 11.03 -7.92 -3.49
N THR A 94 11.84 -8.16 -2.45
CA THR A 94 12.23 -7.13 -1.50
C THR A 94 13.73 -7.10 -1.30
N THR A 95 14.24 -5.92 -0.94
CA THR A 95 15.58 -5.74 -0.40
C THR A 95 15.48 -5.15 1.00
N SER A 96 16.53 -5.29 1.81
CA SER A 96 16.64 -4.61 3.10
C SER A 96 18.04 -4.09 3.29
N GLY A 97 18.14 -2.85 3.77
CA GLY A 97 19.35 -2.30 4.34
C GLY A 97 19.69 -2.92 5.70
N PRO A 98 20.82 -2.51 6.29
CA PRO A 98 21.21 -2.95 7.63
C PRO A 98 20.20 -2.45 8.67
N GLN A 99 19.97 -3.27 9.70
CA GLN A 99 19.16 -2.91 10.87
C GLN A 99 19.94 -3.14 12.15
N THR A 100 19.68 -2.32 13.16
CA THR A 100 20.14 -2.55 14.53
C THR A 100 19.51 -3.83 15.07
N ARG A 101 20.17 -4.51 16.03
CA ARG A 101 19.69 -5.76 16.66
C ARG A 101 19.47 -5.58 18.16
N ILE A 102 18.66 -4.60 18.53
CA ILE A 102 18.18 -4.44 19.90
C ILE A 102 17.08 -5.48 20.13
N TYR A 103 17.10 -6.15 21.28
CA TYR A 103 16.03 -7.07 21.62
C TYR A 103 14.84 -6.31 22.22
N CYS A 104 13.64 -6.57 21.70
CA CYS A 104 12.37 -6.20 22.33
C CYS A 104 11.34 -7.31 22.10
N ASP A 105 10.32 -7.32 22.94
CA ASP A 105 9.10 -8.08 22.70
C ASP A 105 8.29 -7.32 21.64
N GLY A 106 8.33 -7.79 20.40
CA GLY A 106 7.78 -7.13 19.21
C GLY A 106 7.58 -8.13 18.06
N ALA A 107 7.02 -7.69 16.94
CA ALA A 107 6.80 -8.55 15.76
C ALA A 107 7.90 -8.33 14.73
N GLN A 108 8.57 -9.38 14.26
CA GLN A 108 9.71 -9.27 13.33
C GLN A 108 9.32 -8.94 11.88
N LEU A 109 8.49 -7.91 11.67
CA LEU A 109 7.89 -7.60 10.37
C LEU A 109 8.92 -7.33 9.26
N PRO A 110 10.03 -6.60 9.49
CA PRO A 110 11.08 -6.49 8.48
C PRO A 110 11.66 -7.84 8.04
N LEU A 111 11.81 -8.80 8.95
CA LEU A 111 12.33 -10.13 8.60
C LEU A 111 11.28 -10.98 7.87
N TYR A 112 10.01 -10.93 8.30
CA TYR A 112 8.92 -11.59 7.57
C TYR A 112 8.75 -11.04 6.16
N LEU A 113 8.97 -9.73 5.95
CA LEU A 113 8.93 -9.13 4.62
C LEU A 113 10.07 -9.62 3.73
N ILE A 114 11.27 -9.78 4.28
CA ILE A 114 12.43 -10.28 3.54
C ILE A 114 12.27 -11.76 3.19
N ASP A 115 11.63 -12.55 4.05
CA ASP A 115 11.40 -13.99 3.83
C ASP A 115 10.13 -14.28 2.99
N SER A 116 9.36 -13.23 2.66
CA SER A 116 8.14 -13.37 1.88
C SER A 116 8.42 -13.53 0.38
N ALA A 117 7.77 -14.52 -0.23
CA ALA A 117 7.77 -14.73 -1.67
C ALA A 117 6.59 -14.04 -2.37
N SER A 118 5.51 -13.80 -1.64
CA SER A 118 4.30 -13.16 -2.15
C SER A 118 3.51 -12.53 -1.01
N ALA A 119 2.52 -11.72 -1.36
CA ALA A 119 1.55 -11.20 -0.42
C ALA A 119 0.13 -11.40 -0.97
N ARG A 120 -0.79 -11.81 -0.09
CA ARG A 120 -2.21 -11.98 -0.38
C ARG A 120 -2.99 -10.82 0.21
N TYR A 121 -3.96 -10.30 -0.53
CA TYR A 121 -4.87 -9.30 -0.04
C TYR A 121 -6.31 -9.78 -0.20
N ASP A 122 -7.07 -9.77 0.90
CA ASP A 122 -8.45 -10.26 0.96
C ASP A 122 -9.50 -9.14 0.82
N GLY A 123 -9.07 -7.90 0.55
CA GLY A 123 -9.92 -6.71 0.56
C GLY A 123 -9.83 -5.90 1.86
N THR A 124 -9.13 -6.39 2.89
CA THR A 124 -8.94 -5.67 4.16
C THR A 124 -7.56 -5.94 4.77
N ASN A 125 -7.14 -7.21 4.78
CA ASN A 125 -5.91 -7.66 5.40
C ASN A 125 -4.88 -8.07 4.35
N LEU A 126 -3.62 -7.86 4.68
CA LEU A 126 -2.46 -8.31 3.92
C LEU A 126 -1.83 -9.50 4.63
N THR A 127 -1.73 -10.64 3.98
CA THR A 127 -1.00 -11.81 4.49
C THR A 127 0.29 -12.00 3.72
N LEU A 128 1.43 -11.90 4.40
CA LEU A 128 2.73 -12.23 3.82
C LEU A 128 2.92 -13.75 3.80
N VAL A 129 3.37 -14.28 2.67
CA VAL A 129 3.53 -15.72 2.45
C VAL A 129 4.99 -16.01 2.12
N GLY A 130 5.59 -16.93 2.85
CA GLY A 130 6.99 -17.31 2.72
C GLY A 130 7.29 -18.13 1.48
N HIS A 131 8.57 -18.32 1.20
CA HIS A 131 9.06 -19.16 0.09
C HIS A 131 8.62 -20.64 0.18
N ASP A 132 8.26 -21.12 1.37
CA ASP A 132 7.73 -22.46 1.61
C ASP A 132 6.19 -22.55 1.42
N GLY A 133 5.55 -21.44 1.05
CA GLY A 133 4.11 -21.33 0.85
C GLY A 133 3.30 -21.13 2.14
N LYS A 134 3.93 -21.08 3.31
CA LYS A 134 3.24 -20.83 4.58
C LYS A 134 2.99 -19.35 4.80
N GLU A 135 1.93 -19.05 5.55
CA GLU A 135 1.63 -17.69 5.99
C GLU A 135 2.60 -17.31 7.11
N LEU A 136 3.26 -16.16 6.95
CA LEU A 136 4.23 -15.63 7.91
C LEU A 136 3.55 -14.70 8.92
N VAL A 137 2.73 -13.77 8.41
CA VAL A 137 2.02 -12.78 9.21
C VAL A 137 0.82 -12.25 8.46
N THR A 138 -0.26 -11.97 9.20
CA THR A 138 -1.40 -11.20 8.71
C THR A 138 -1.36 -9.80 9.32
N LEU A 139 -1.52 -8.81 8.46
CA LEU A 139 -1.43 -7.40 8.75
C LEU A 139 -2.73 -6.72 8.35
N HIS A 140 -3.04 -5.62 9.01
CA HIS A 140 -4.16 -4.77 8.68
C HIS A 140 -3.69 -3.31 8.66
N HIS A 141 -4.45 -2.45 7.99
CA HIS A 141 -4.21 -1.02 8.14
C HIS A 141 -4.41 -0.62 9.61
N PRO A 142 -3.57 0.26 10.16
CA PRO A 142 -3.77 0.74 11.52
C PRO A 142 -5.19 1.29 11.63
N THR A 143 -5.94 0.78 12.60
CA THR A 143 -7.25 1.35 12.91
C THR A 143 -6.99 2.80 13.25
N SER A 144 -7.47 3.71 12.41
CA SER A 144 -7.45 5.12 12.74
C SER A 144 -8.28 5.24 14.01
N THR A 145 -7.66 5.55 15.14
CA THR A 145 -8.37 5.91 16.38
C THR A 145 -9.15 7.22 16.24
N GLN A 146 -9.19 7.78 15.03
CA GLN A 146 -10.08 8.85 14.64
C GLN A 146 -11.43 8.23 14.28
N THR A 147 -12.42 8.43 15.16
CA THR A 147 -13.81 7.99 14.98
C THR A 147 -14.24 8.10 13.53
N PRO A 148 -14.49 6.98 12.83
CA PRO A 148 -15.15 7.01 11.54
C PRO A 148 -16.51 7.65 11.76
N VAL A 149 -16.72 8.85 11.19
CA VAL A 149 -18.03 9.46 11.20
C VAL A 149 -18.91 8.60 10.29
N PRO A 150 -19.99 7.98 10.79
CA PRO A 150 -20.85 7.13 9.98
C PRO A 150 -21.45 7.95 8.84
N GLN A 151 -21.38 7.42 7.62
CA GLN A 151 -22.08 7.85 6.40
C GLN A 151 -22.59 9.31 6.38
N GLY A 152 -21.87 10.17 5.66
CA GLY A 152 -22.46 11.43 5.20
C GLY A 152 -21.47 12.31 4.48
N THR A 153 -21.60 12.40 3.16
CA THR A 153 -21.08 13.49 2.31
C THR A 153 -21.30 14.86 2.99
N GLN A 154 -22.40 15.00 3.75
CA GLN A 154 -22.79 16.21 4.48
C GLN A 154 -21.77 16.78 5.47
N VAL A 155 -20.89 15.98 6.08
CA VAL A 155 -19.91 16.53 7.05
C VAL A 155 -18.74 17.22 6.36
N ALA A 156 -18.42 16.80 5.15
CA ALA A 156 -17.37 17.41 4.34
C ALA A 156 -17.92 18.53 3.44
N VAL A 157 -19.20 18.45 3.06
CA VAL A 157 -19.87 19.43 2.19
C VAL A 157 -19.92 20.81 2.82
N GLY A 158 -19.59 21.81 2.01
CA GLY A 158 -19.59 23.21 2.38
C GLY A 158 -18.26 23.88 2.10
N LEU A 159 -18.13 25.07 2.68
CA LEU A 159 -17.05 26.00 2.46
C LEU A 159 -15.93 25.80 3.48
N TRP A 160 -14.72 25.64 2.96
CA TRP A 160 -13.48 25.55 3.71
C TRP A 160 -12.58 26.72 3.34
N THR A 161 -12.05 27.43 4.32
CA THR A 161 -11.12 28.54 4.06
C THR A 161 -9.82 28.44 4.82
N GLY A 162 -8.74 28.95 4.23
CA GLY A 162 -7.42 29.04 4.84
C GLY A 162 -6.96 30.49 4.89
N VAL A 163 -6.47 30.93 6.05
CA VAL A 163 -5.82 32.23 6.21
C VAL A 163 -4.32 32.04 6.06
N GLU A 164 -3.73 32.75 5.11
CA GLU A 164 -2.28 32.77 4.90
C GLU A 164 -1.75 34.16 5.22
N ASN A 165 -0.62 34.24 5.93
CA ASN A 165 -0.04 35.51 6.36
C ASN A 165 0.27 36.41 5.16
N GLY A 166 -0.18 37.67 5.25
CA GLY A 166 0.09 38.69 4.24
C GLY A 166 -0.82 38.66 3.00
N ARG A 167 -1.99 37.98 3.05
CA ARG A 167 -2.86 37.84 1.87
C ARG A 167 -4.25 38.46 2.05
N GLN A 168 -4.75 39.08 0.97
CA GLN A 168 -6.08 39.69 0.91
C GLN A 168 -7.17 38.71 0.44
N ARG A 169 -6.83 37.76 -0.44
CA ARG A 169 -7.75 36.71 -0.90
C ARG A 169 -7.48 35.43 -0.11
N LEU A 170 -8.50 34.95 0.60
CA LEU A 170 -8.44 33.70 1.34
C LEU A 170 -8.41 32.52 0.38
N LEU A 171 -7.61 31.51 0.73
CA LEU A 171 -7.72 30.19 0.15
C LEU A 171 -9.14 29.68 0.37
N GLN A 172 -9.80 29.22 -0.68
CA GLN A 172 -11.16 28.74 -0.62
C GLN A 172 -11.28 27.38 -1.30
N LEU A 173 -12.02 26.48 -0.66
CA LEU A 173 -12.31 25.16 -1.19
C LEU A 173 -13.75 24.80 -0.80
N SER A 174 -14.60 24.53 -1.78
CA SER A 174 -16.02 24.20 -1.61
C SER A 174 -16.27 22.78 -2.07
N LEU A 175 -16.67 21.90 -1.15
CA LEU A 175 -17.10 20.52 -1.45
C LEU A 175 -18.60 20.53 -1.69
N ALA A 176 -19.03 20.10 -2.88
CA ALA A 176 -20.43 19.89 -3.18
C ALA A 176 -20.84 18.42 -2.96
N ASN A 177 -22.13 18.19 -2.72
CA ASN A 177 -22.69 16.86 -2.45
C ASN A 177 -22.57 15.87 -3.63
N ASP A 178 -22.39 16.38 -4.84
CA ASP A 178 -22.22 15.62 -6.08
C ASP A 178 -20.78 15.16 -6.30
N GLY A 179 -19.88 15.41 -5.35
CA GLY A 179 -18.48 15.06 -5.45
C GLY A 179 -17.64 16.08 -6.22
N THR A 180 -18.17 17.27 -6.54
CA THR A 180 -17.37 18.34 -7.17
C THR A 180 -16.66 19.20 -6.12
N VAL A 181 -15.48 19.69 -6.48
CA VAL A 181 -14.73 20.70 -5.72
C VAL A 181 -14.57 21.93 -6.59
N THR A 182 -14.91 23.09 -6.06
CA THR A 182 -14.56 24.40 -6.63
C THR A 182 -13.79 25.21 -5.61
N GLY A 183 -12.85 26.04 -6.05
CA GLY A 183 -12.06 26.82 -5.12
C GLY A 183 -11.14 27.82 -5.77
N ASN A 184 -10.36 28.49 -4.93
CA ASN A 184 -9.27 29.34 -5.37
C ASN A 184 -8.06 29.22 -4.44
N ASP A 185 -6.87 29.32 -5.00
CA ASP A 185 -5.60 29.24 -4.27
C ASP A 185 -5.11 30.61 -3.76
N GLY A 186 -5.99 31.60 -3.63
CA GLY A 186 -5.64 33.00 -3.36
C GLY A 186 -5.31 33.82 -4.62
N CYS A 187 -5.13 33.20 -5.78
CA CYS A 187 -4.85 33.89 -7.05
C CYS A 187 -5.63 33.26 -8.21
N ASN A 188 -5.50 31.95 -8.37
CA ASN A 188 -6.10 31.15 -9.41
C ASN A 188 -7.36 30.44 -8.91
N ASP A 189 -8.33 30.30 -9.80
CA ASP A 189 -9.47 29.43 -9.57
C ASP A 189 -9.13 28.00 -10.01
N PHE A 190 -9.68 27.02 -9.30
CA PHE A 190 -9.49 25.61 -9.60
C PHE A 190 -10.78 24.80 -9.45
N THR A 191 -10.79 23.66 -10.14
CA THR A 191 -11.81 22.62 -9.98
C THR A 191 -11.17 21.26 -9.74
N SER A 192 -11.85 20.40 -8.99
CA SER A 192 -11.49 19.00 -8.82
C SER A 192 -12.75 18.16 -8.54
N THR A 193 -12.57 16.88 -8.26
CA THR A 193 -13.60 16.02 -7.68
C THR A 193 -13.12 15.46 -6.35
N TRP A 194 -14.06 15.08 -5.48
CA TRP A 194 -13.77 14.47 -4.20
C TRP A 194 -14.66 13.27 -3.93
N ARG A 195 -14.17 12.37 -3.08
CA ARG A 195 -14.92 11.23 -2.54
C ARG A 195 -14.38 10.86 -1.17
N PHE A 196 -15.15 10.14 -0.39
CA PHE A 196 -14.59 9.42 0.75
C PHE A 196 -13.79 8.21 0.26
N ALA A 197 -12.60 8.04 0.81
CA ALA A 197 -11.83 6.82 0.71
C ALA A 197 -12.30 5.80 1.77
N GLU A 198 -11.91 4.55 1.59
CA GLU A 198 -12.31 3.44 2.48
C GLU A 198 -11.77 3.62 3.91
N ASP A 199 -10.66 4.34 4.05
CA ASP A 199 -10.05 4.70 5.34
C ASP A 199 -10.72 5.88 6.05
N GLY A 200 -11.82 6.42 5.49
CA GLY A 200 -12.55 7.56 6.02
C GLY A 200 -11.93 8.93 5.70
N SER A 201 -10.82 8.98 4.98
CA SER A 201 -10.26 10.23 4.48
C SER A 201 -11.06 10.77 3.28
N ILE A 202 -10.90 12.05 2.99
CA ILE A 202 -11.36 12.65 1.74
C ILE A 202 -10.24 12.50 0.72
N SER A 203 -10.54 11.95 -0.45
CA SER A 203 -9.64 11.87 -1.60
C SER A 203 -10.02 12.91 -2.63
N PHE A 204 -9.03 13.64 -3.14
CA PHE A 204 -9.18 14.60 -4.22
C PHE A 204 -8.59 14.05 -5.52
N SER A 205 -9.27 14.31 -6.64
CA SER A 205 -8.65 14.19 -7.96
C SER A 205 -7.62 15.30 -8.18
N LYS A 206 -6.84 15.17 -9.25
CA LYS A 206 -5.92 16.23 -9.68
C LYS A 206 -6.67 17.55 -9.90
N LEU A 207 -6.15 18.63 -9.33
CA LEU A 207 -6.71 19.97 -9.50
C LEU A 207 -6.47 20.47 -10.94
N ALA A 208 -7.55 20.91 -11.59
CA ALA A 208 -7.48 21.70 -12.80
C ALA A 208 -7.44 23.18 -12.40
N ILE A 209 -6.26 23.80 -12.49
CA ILE A 209 -6.00 25.17 -12.01
C ILE A 209 -5.84 26.10 -13.22
N THR A 210 -6.53 27.23 -13.19
CA THR A 210 -6.29 28.31 -14.16
C THR A 210 -4.92 28.94 -13.91
N THR A 211 -4.10 29.17 -14.93
CA THR A 211 -2.78 29.77 -14.72
C THR A 211 -2.85 31.29 -14.95
N ARG A 212 -2.73 32.06 -13.87
CA ARG A 212 -2.54 33.51 -13.90
C ARG A 212 -1.25 33.86 -13.18
N THR A 213 -0.62 34.94 -13.63
CA THR A 213 0.52 35.52 -12.91
C THR A 213 -0.01 36.51 -11.88
N CYS A 214 -0.15 36.07 -10.62
CA CYS A 214 -0.40 36.95 -9.48
C CYS A 214 0.49 36.59 -8.28
N GLU A 215 0.74 37.59 -7.43
CA GLU A 215 1.30 37.38 -6.10
C GLU A 215 0.25 36.74 -5.19
N GLY A 216 0.67 35.85 -4.28
CA GLY A 216 -0.23 35.28 -3.28
C GLY A 216 -0.78 33.88 -3.58
N VAL A 217 -0.24 33.17 -4.58
CA VAL A 217 -0.58 31.76 -4.83
C VAL A 217 -0.24 30.89 -3.62
N VAL A 218 -1.20 30.09 -3.17
CA VAL A 218 -1.01 28.99 -2.22
C VAL A 218 -0.38 27.82 -2.97
N THR A 219 0.95 27.81 -3.04
CA THR A 219 1.70 26.85 -3.88
C THR A 219 1.54 25.40 -3.42
N TRP A 220 1.39 25.17 -2.12
CA TRP A 220 1.24 23.83 -1.57
C TRP A 220 -0.06 23.14 -2.02
N LEU A 221 -1.10 23.90 -2.38
CA LEU A 221 -2.41 23.34 -2.76
C LEU A 221 -2.34 22.48 -4.01
N SER A 222 -1.41 22.77 -4.91
CA SER A 222 -1.16 21.96 -6.11
C SER A 222 -0.74 20.52 -5.82
N GLY A 223 -0.22 20.25 -4.61
CA GLY A 223 0.15 18.93 -4.13
C GLY A 223 -0.95 18.20 -3.34
N ALA A 224 -2.13 18.80 -3.16
CA ALA A 224 -3.21 18.20 -2.40
C ALA A 224 -3.71 16.91 -3.06
N SER A 225 -3.79 15.83 -2.26
CA SER A 225 -4.26 14.51 -2.72
C SER A 225 -5.35 13.97 -1.80
N SER A 226 -5.20 14.18 -0.49
CA SER A 226 -6.21 13.76 0.49
C SER A 226 -6.38 14.79 1.60
N ALA A 227 -7.42 14.60 2.39
CA ALA A 227 -7.63 15.32 3.63
C ALA A 227 -8.24 14.45 4.71
N VAL A 228 -7.98 14.81 5.96
CA VAL A 228 -8.65 14.23 7.12
C VAL A 228 -9.39 15.35 7.85
N LEU A 229 -10.59 15.04 8.33
CA LEU A 229 -11.39 15.97 9.12
C LEU A 229 -11.10 15.76 10.62
N ASP A 230 -10.83 16.85 11.31
CA ASP A 230 -10.74 16.94 12.77
C ASP A 230 -11.67 18.08 13.23
N GLY A 231 -12.92 17.71 13.57
CA GLY A 231 -13.97 18.67 13.88
C GLY A 231 -14.21 19.65 12.73
N THR A 232 -14.00 20.95 12.99
CA THR A 232 -14.12 22.02 11.98
C THR A 232 -12.84 22.27 11.20
N THR A 233 -11.83 21.41 11.34
CA THR A 233 -10.52 21.55 10.68
C THR A 233 -10.35 20.46 9.63
N MET A 234 -10.01 20.84 8.40
CA MET A 234 -9.60 19.93 7.34
C MET A 234 -8.09 19.99 7.21
N VAL A 235 -7.41 18.87 7.46
CA VAL A 235 -5.96 18.75 7.30
C VAL A 235 -5.67 18.22 5.89
N ILE A 236 -5.14 19.08 5.01
CA ILE A 236 -4.78 18.71 3.65
C ILE A 236 -3.43 18.00 3.64
N ARG A 237 -3.34 16.90 2.89
CA ARG A 237 -2.14 16.08 2.75
C ARG A 237 -1.74 15.88 1.30
N SER A 238 -0.44 15.69 1.11
CA SER A 238 0.13 15.30 -0.18
C SER A 238 -0.14 13.83 -0.49
N GLN A 239 0.17 13.42 -1.72
CA GLN A 239 0.14 12.01 -2.11
C GLN A 239 1.09 11.11 -1.28
N TYR A 240 2.05 11.72 -0.57
CA TYR A 240 3.00 11.04 0.32
C TYR A 240 2.56 11.12 1.80
N GLY A 241 1.34 11.59 2.08
CA GLY A 241 0.81 11.71 3.44
C GLY A 241 1.35 12.90 4.25
N ALA A 242 2.28 13.68 3.71
CA ALA A 242 2.79 14.89 4.38
C ALA A 242 1.67 15.93 4.51
N GLN A 243 1.50 16.51 5.70
CA GLN A 243 0.59 17.62 5.92
C GLN A 243 1.07 18.85 5.14
N LEU A 244 0.20 19.40 4.30
CA LEU A 244 0.48 20.57 3.46
C LEU A 244 -0.07 21.87 4.07
N GLY A 245 -1.26 21.78 4.67
CA GLY A 245 -1.95 22.92 5.24
C GLY A 245 -3.25 22.50 5.91
N THR A 246 -3.91 23.47 6.55
CA THR A 246 -5.21 23.27 7.20
C THR A 246 -6.22 24.28 6.71
N LEU A 247 -7.48 23.86 6.56
CA LEU A 247 -8.62 24.72 6.28
C LEU A 247 -9.63 24.65 7.42
N THR A 248 -10.37 25.72 7.64
CA THR A 248 -11.43 25.80 8.63
C THR A 248 -12.79 25.77 7.94
N TYR A 249 -13.73 25.03 8.52
CA TYR A 249 -15.11 24.94 8.04
C TYR A 249 -15.90 26.23 8.32
N HIS A 250 -16.68 26.68 7.33
CA HIS A 250 -17.53 27.87 7.42
C HIS A 250 -19.01 27.61 7.06
N GLY A 251 -19.43 26.35 6.90
CA GLY A 251 -20.81 26.01 6.52
C GLY A 251 -21.03 25.99 5.01
N GLU A 252 -22.25 25.69 4.57
CA GLU A 252 -22.60 25.81 3.15
C GLU A 252 -22.62 27.28 2.71
N PRO A 253 -22.19 27.61 1.46
CA PRO A 253 -22.34 28.96 0.94
C PRO A 253 -23.83 29.33 0.97
N THR A 254 -24.20 30.39 1.69
CA THR A 254 -25.58 30.89 1.68
C THR A 254 -25.96 31.24 0.25
N SER A 255 -26.92 30.51 -0.31
CA SER A 255 -27.57 30.89 -1.56
C SER A 255 -28.19 32.27 -1.35
N ASN A 256 -27.61 33.30 -1.98
CA ASN A 256 -28.14 34.65 -2.00
C ASN A 256 -29.09 34.81 -3.19
#